data_AF-A0A3B0W4A8-F1
#
_entry.id   AF-A0A3B0W4A8-F1
#
_cell.length_a   1.000
_cell.length_b   1.000
_cell.length_c   1.000
_cell.angle_alpha   90.00
_cell.angle_beta   90.00
_cell.angle_gamma   90.00
#
_symmetry.space_group_name_H-M   'P 1'
#
loop_
_entity.id
_entity.type
_entity.pdbx_description
1 polymer ?
#
loop_
_entity_poly.entity_id
_entity_poly.type
_entity_poly.pdbx_seq_one_letter_code
_entity_poly.pdbx_strand_id
1 'polypeptide(L)'
;MDNFFIYGAYGYTGRLITEYAVKQGLTPIIGGRDAAKTETLAKEYELEFVVLNAKDPEKWDRILQRVSLVLNCAGPFALTVKDIVPTCILHNTHYLDITGEIDVFEYIASLHTKAQANNVVLMPGVGFDVVPTDCLSSQLHSKLPTATHLELAFQGTSGVSRGTALSMARRYHTGGTIRENGKMKSVPLAYEDKIIDFGEKERLCITIPWGDVFTAFHSTQIENIKVYTGVSEKTLKSLRIYRKFKFLAKTSLAQWSLKKIIKSKIDGPSAIKRATCITHLWGKVTDTTTGQSVTAELTTPESYHLTALTAIESTIRILKGKCTKNGYHTPVTAFGKDYILTFDKVKLCFKK
;
A
#
# COMPACT_ATOMS: atom_id res chain seq x y z
N MET A 1 23.47 -7.64 -10.87
CA MET A 1 23.48 -6.18 -10.64
C MET A 1 22.50 -5.90 -9.52
N ASP A 2 22.98 -5.36 -8.41
CA ASP A 2 22.18 -5.09 -7.21
C ASP A 2 21.63 -3.65 -7.20
N ASN A 3 21.69 -2.98 -8.35
CA ASN A 3 21.27 -1.58 -8.50
C ASN A 3 19.77 -1.49 -8.71
N PHE A 4 19.13 -0.58 -7.98
CA PHE A 4 17.70 -0.31 -8.10
C PHE A 4 17.43 1.18 -8.24
N PHE A 5 16.27 1.49 -8.80
CA PHE A 5 15.82 2.85 -9.06
C PHE A 5 14.62 3.22 -8.19
N ILE A 6 14.70 4.33 -7.45
CA ILE A 6 13.56 4.88 -6.70
C ILE A 6 12.93 6.00 -7.51
N TYR A 7 11.74 5.75 -8.07
CA TYR A 7 10.96 6.78 -8.78
C TYR A 7 9.99 7.49 -7.83
N GLY A 8 9.95 8.83 -7.87
CA GLY A 8 9.19 9.63 -6.90
C GLY A 8 9.93 9.89 -5.60
N ALA A 9 11.27 9.88 -5.63
CA ALA A 9 12.14 9.92 -4.46
C ALA A 9 11.98 11.19 -3.60
N TYR A 10 11.65 12.35 -4.18
CA TYR A 10 11.44 13.59 -3.42
C TYR A 10 10.04 13.71 -2.81
N GLY A 11 9.13 12.77 -3.09
CA GLY A 11 7.83 12.69 -2.44
C GLY A 11 7.97 12.42 -0.94
N TYR A 12 6.93 12.66 -0.15
CA TYR A 12 6.99 12.45 1.30
C TYR A 12 7.48 11.04 1.67
N THR A 13 6.80 9.99 1.18
CA THR A 13 7.20 8.60 1.47
C THR A 13 8.47 8.19 0.72
N GLY A 14 8.64 8.66 -0.54
CA GLY A 14 9.84 8.40 -1.33
C GLY A 14 11.12 8.91 -0.64
N ARG A 15 11.04 10.06 0.04
CA ARG A 15 12.17 10.64 0.76
C ARG A 15 12.52 9.80 1.98
N LEU A 16 11.51 9.34 2.74
CA LEU A 16 11.72 8.44 3.88
C LEU A 16 12.35 7.11 3.45
N ILE A 17 11.89 6.55 2.33
CA ILE A 17 12.46 5.34 1.73
C ILE A 17 13.91 5.58 1.29
N THR A 18 14.20 6.72 0.64
CA THR A 18 15.56 7.09 0.20
C THR A 18 16.49 7.26 1.40
N GLU A 19 16.06 8.01 2.42
CA GLU A 19 16.80 8.21 3.66
C GLU A 19 17.09 6.88 4.36
N TYR A 20 16.10 5.98 4.43
CA TYR A 20 16.28 4.66 5.02
C TYR A 20 17.25 3.79 4.22
N ALA A 21 17.17 3.80 2.89
CA ALA A 21 18.11 3.10 2.02
C ALA A 21 19.56 3.54 2.27
N VAL A 22 19.80 4.85 2.30
CA VAL A 22 21.14 5.43 2.54
C VAL A 22 21.64 5.07 3.94
N LYS A 23 20.78 5.12 4.97
CA LYS A 23 21.13 4.67 6.33
C LYS A 23 21.52 3.20 6.42
N GLN A 24 21.06 2.36 5.49
CA GLN A 24 21.45 0.95 5.35
C GLN A 24 22.70 0.77 4.47
N GLY A 25 23.34 1.86 4.03
CA GLY A 25 24.52 1.82 3.15
C GLY A 25 24.20 1.53 1.68
N LEU A 26 22.94 1.64 1.27
CA LEU A 26 22.53 1.44 -0.13
C LEU A 26 22.66 2.74 -0.92
N THR A 27 22.99 2.62 -2.21
CA THR A 27 23.19 3.74 -3.14
C THR A 27 22.23 3.65 -4.34
N PRO A 28 20.91 3.79 -4.13
CA PRO A 28 19.96 3.75 -5.24
C PRO A 28 20.18 4.91 -6.21
N ILE A 29 19.86 4.68 -7.48
CA ILE A 29 19.61 5.80 -8.39
C ILE A 29 18.23 6.36 -8.04
N ILE A 30 18.11 7.67 -7.90
CA ILE A 30 16.83 8.31 -7.56
C ILE A 30 16.28 9.13 -8.71
N GLY A 31 14.96 9.27 -8.79
CA GLY A 31 14.39 10.09 -9.84
C GLY A 31 12.99 10.59 -9.59
N GLY A 32 12.60 11.54 -10.43
CA GLY A 32 11.28 12.13 -10.41
C GLY A 32 11.14 13.24 -11.44
N ARG A 33 9.92 13.78 -11.55
CA ARG A 33 9.56 14.73 -12.60
C ARG A 33 10.02 16.18 -12.36
N ASP A 34 10.33 16.54 -11.12
CA ASP A 34 10.71 17.89 -10.71
C ASP A 34 12.25 17.93 -10.60
N ALA A 35 12.89 18.61 -11.55
CA ALA A 35 14.35 18.61 -11.68
C ALA A 35 15.03 19.14 -10.41
N ALA A 36 14.62 20.33 -9.96
CA ALA A 36 15.21 21.00 -8.82
C ALA A 36 15.09 20.15 -7.55
N LYS A 37 13.91 19.58 -7.27
CA LYS A 37 13.72 18.74 -6.07
C LYS A 37 14.50 17.43 -6.12
N THR A 38 14.58 16.83 -7.30
CA THR A 38 15.33 15.58 -7.50
C THR A 38 16.82 15.84 -7.27
N GLU A 39 17.36 16.91 -7.86
CA GLU A 39 18.76 17.29 -7.70
C GLU A 39 19.11 17.70 -6.26
N THR A 40 18.23 18.46 -5.57
CA THR A 40 18.43 18.80 -4.16
C THR A 40 18.54 17.55 -3.29
N LEU A 41 17.62 16.58 -3.47
CA LEU A 41 17.65 15.33 -2.71
C LEU A 41 18.91 14.50 -3.04
N ALA A 42 19.30 14.46 -4.31
CA ALA A 42 20.49 13.75 -4.77
C ALA A 42 21.75 14.31 -4.13
N LYS A 43 21.90 15.63 -4.11
CA LYS A 43 23.02 16.33 -3.45
C LYS A 43 23.05 16.10 -1.94
N GLU A 44 21.89 16.11 -1.29
CA GLU A 44 21.79 15.89 0.15
C GLU A 44 22.30 14.50 0.59
N TYR A 45 22.07 13.48 -0.23
CA TYR A 45 22.44 12.09 0.09
C TYR A 45 23.58 11.54 -0.79
N GLU A 46 24.24 12.39 -1.59
CA GLU A 46 25.32 12.03 -2.51
C GLU A 46 24.94 10.87 -3.46
N LEU A 47 23.71 10.87 -3.96
CA LEU A 47 23.17 9.84 -4.85
C LEU A 47 23.19 10.26 -6.31
N GLU A 48 23.29 9.27 -7.20
CA GLU A 48 23.02 9.47 -8.61
C GLU A 48 21.52 9.74 -8.84
N PHE A 49 21.20 10.62 -9.80
CA PHE A 49 19.81 10.93 -10.10
C PHE A 49 19.47 11.03 -11.59
N VAL A 50 18.18 10.82 -11.90
CA VAL A 50 17.60 11.01 -13.22
C VAL A 50 16.30 11.83 -13.11
N VAL A 51 16.19 12.88 -13.93
CA VAL A 51 14.95 13.65 -14.06
C VAL A 51 14.11 13.11 -15.21
N LEU A 52 12.97 12.51 -14.90
CA LEU A 52 12.04 11.94 -15.88
C LEU A 52 10.60 11.96 -15.36
N ASN A 53 9.67 12.02 -16.30
CA ASN A 53 8.25 11.74 -16.08
C ASN A 53 7.96 10.25 -16.32
N ALA A 54 6.82 9.75 -15.83
CA ALA A 54 6.35 8.39 -16.10
C ALA A 54 6.14 8.17 -17.61
N LYS A 55 5.84 9.24 -18.36
CA LYS A 55 5.56 9.24 -19.80
C LYS A 55 6.77 9.59 -20.69
N ASP A 56 7.99 9.33 -20.21
CA ASP A 56 9.22 9.61 -20.95
C ASP A 56 9.91 8.28 -21.36
N PRO A 57 9.43 7.56 -22.39
CA PRO A 57 9.89 6.20 -22.70
C PRO A 57 11.41 6.13 -22.91
N GLU A 58 12.01 7.07 -23.66
CA GLU A 58 13.46 7.09 -23.90
C GLU A 58 14.31 7.24 -22.63
N LYS A 59 13.79 7.92 -21.61
CA LYS A 59 14.49 8.06 -20.32
C LYS A 59 14.31 6.82 -19.48
N TRP A 60 13.13 6.20 -19.53
CA TRP A 60 12.87 4.91 -18.90
C TRP A 60 13.77 3.82 -19.49
N ASP A 61 13.88 3.73 -20.82
CA ASP A 61 14.77 2.75 -21.47
C ASP A 61 16.22 2.90 -21.00
N ARG A 62 16.73 4.14 -20.91
CA ARG A 62 18.09 4.42 -20.43
C ARG A 62 18.33 4.03 -18.98
N ILE A 63 17.38 4.28 -18.07
CA ILE A 63 17.55 3.91 -16.66
C ILE A 63 17.39 2.41 -16.45
N LEU A 64 16.45 1.76 -17.14
CA LEU A 64 16.17 0.33 -16.99
C LEU A 64 17.31 -0.56 -17.49
N GLN A 65 18.14 -0.08 -18.43
CA GLN A 65 19.39 -0.76 -18.80
C GLN A 65 20.43 -0.83 -17.67
N ARG A 66 20.25 -0.03 -16.60
CA ARG A 66 21.24 0.14 -15.52
C ARG A 66 20.79 -0.42 -14.18
N VAL A 67 19.53 -0.84 -14.07
CA VAL A 67 18.92 -1.32 -12.82
C VAL A 67 18.16 -2.61 -13.04
N SER A 68 18.16 -3.48 -12.03
CA SER A 68 17.40 -4.73 -12.04
C SER A 68 16.05 -4.61 -11.35
N LEU A 69 15.78 -3.48 -10.66
CA LEU A 69 14.53 -3.22 -9.96
C LEU A 69 14.12 -1.74 -9.99
N VAL A 70 12.83 -1.47 -10.16
CA VAL A 70 12.19 -0.18 -9.93
C VAL A 70 11.31 -0.24 -8.68
N LEU A 71 11.55 0.67 -7.74
CA LEU A 71 10.67 0.95 -6.60
C LEU A 71 9.92 2.27 -6.87
N ASN A 72 8.65 2.15 -7.25
CA ASN A 72 7.80 3.29 -7.54
C ASN A 72 7.15 3.84 -6.26
N CYS A 73 7.48 5.09 -5.93
CA CYS A 73 6.92 5.88 -4.84
C CYS A 73 6.10 7.08 -5.35
N ALA A 74 5.86 7.18 -6.66
CA ALA A 74 5.18 8.28 -7.31
C ALA A 74 3.68 8.02 -7.49
N GLY A 75 2.88 8.46 -6.52
CA GLY A 75 1.42 8.49 -6.61
C GLY A 75 0.87 9.73 -7.36
N PRO A 76 -0.39 9.69 -7.86
CA PRO A 76 -1.33 8.57 -7.82
C PRO A 76 -0.89 7.41 -8.71
N PHE A 77 -0.89 6.18 -8.19
CA PHE A 77 -0.27 5.02 -8.84
C PHE A 77 -1.03 4.61 -10.10
N ALA A 78 -2.36 4.73 -10.08
CA ALA A 78 -3.21 4.48 -11.26
C ALA A 78 -2.82 5.29 -12.52
N LEU A 79 -2.04 6.38 -12.37
CA LEU A 79 -1.51 7.16 -13.48
C LEU A 79 -0.09 6.78 -13.91
N THR A 80 0.70 6.14 -13.04
CA THR A 80 2.12 5.86 -13.29
C THR A 80 2.33 4.42 -13.73
N VAL A 81 1.57 3.47 -13.18
CA VAL A 81 1.78 2.03 -13.46
C VAL A 81 1.55 1.63 -14.91
N LYS A 82 0.67 2.33 -15.63
CA LYS A 82 0.35 2.03 -17.04
C LYS A 82 1.52 2.28 -17.98
N ASP A 83 2.39 3.23 -17.63
CA ASP A 83 3.56 3.57 -18.42
C ASP A 83 4.81 2.82 -17.90
N ILE A 84 4.95 2.68 -16.57
CA ILE A 84 6.17 2.12 -15.96
C ILE A 84 6.21 0.58 -16.05
N VAL A 85 5.12 -0.11 -15.68
CA VAL A 85 5.13 -1.58 -15.54
C VAL A 85 5.38 -2.30 -16.88
N PRO A 86 4.72 -1.92 -18.00
CA PRO A 86 5.01 -2.55 -19.29
C PRO A 86 6.47 -2.37 -19.73
N THR A 87 7.05 -1.22 -19.44
CA THR A 87 8.45 -0.91 -19.77
C THR A 87 9.41 -1.72 -18.90
N CYS A 88 9.12 -1.88 -17.60
CA CYS A 88 9.89 -2.78 -16.73
C CYS A 88 9.88 -4.23 -17.24
N ILE A 89 8.72 -4.73 -17.67
CA ILE A 89 8.60 -6.08 -18.24
C ILE A 89 9.45 -6.22 -19.52
N LEU A 90 9.44 -5.21 -20.39
CA LEU A 90 10.21 -5.21 -21.64
C LEU A 90 11.73 -5.27 -21.41
N HIS A 91 12.21 -4.64 -20.33
CA HIS A 91 13.63 -4.61 -19.96
C HIS A 91 14.03 -5.69 -18.95
N ASN A 92 13.16 -6.66 -18.68
CA ASN A 92 13.39 -7.72 -17.69
C ASN A 92 13.71 -7.17 -16.28
N THR A 93 13.17 -5.99 -15.95
CA THR A 93 13.37 -5.28 -14.68
C THR A 93 12.23 -5.57 -13.71
N HIS A 94 12.55 -5.92 -12.46
CA HIS A 94 11.57 -6.12 -11.40
C HIS A 94 10.82 -4.83 -11.03
N TYR A 95 9.58 -4.95 -10.61
CA TYR A 95 8.73 -3.82 -10.25
C TYR A 95 8.12 -3.96 -8.86
N LEU A 96 8.37 -2.98 -8.01
CA LEU A 96 7.75 -2.82 -6.70
C LEU A 96 7.09 -1.43 -6.61
N ASP A 97 6.03 -1.32 -5.82
CA ASP A 97 5.45 -0.02 -5.45
C ASP A 97 4.87 -0.06 -4.02
N ILE A 98 4.49 1.10 -3.51
CA ILE A 98 3.85 1.24 -2.18
C ILE A 98 2.35 1.55 -2.27
N THR A 99 1.69 1.12 -3.35
CA THR A 99 0.28 1.43 -3.59
C THR A 99 -0.64 0.76 -2.56
N GLY A 100 -1.79 1.39 -2.29
CA GLY A 100 -2.95 0.78 -1.62
C GLY A 100 -4.18 0.72 -2.53
N GLU A 101 -3.99 0.93 -3.83
CA GLU A 101 -5.06 1.15 -4.81
C GLU A 101 -5.51 -0.16 -5.47
N ILE A 102 -6.75 -0.59 -5.22
CA ILE A 102 -7.36 -1.83 -5.77
C ILE A 102 -7.18 -1.97 -7.29
N ASP A 103 -7.48 -0.92 -8.06
CA ASP A 103 -7.39 -0.89 -9.52
C ASP A 103 -5.96 -1.02 -10.03
N VAL A 104 -4.97 -0.60 -9.22
CA VAL A 104 -3.55 -0.83 -9.52
C VAL A 104 -3.19 -2.29 -9.31
N PHE A 105 -3.65 -2.90 -8.21
CA PHE A 105 -3.44 -4.33 -7.99
C PHE A 105 -4.08 -5.18 -9.09
N GLU A 106 -5.32 -4.89 -9.47
CA GLU A 106 -6.02 -5.58 -10.58
C GLU A 106 -5.24 -5.45 -11.89
N TYR A 107 -4.78 -4.25 -12.23
CA TYR A 107 -4.00 -4.02 -13.45
C TYR A 107 -2.68 -4.79 -13.44
N ILE A 108 -1.90 -4.72 -12.36
CA ILE A 108 -0.60 -5.39 -12.30
C ILE A 108 -0.77 -6.92 -12.26
N ALA A 109 -1.78 -7.43 -11.55
CA ALA A 109 -2.11 -8.85 -11.55
C ALA A 109 -2.49 -9.37 -12.95
N SER A 110 -3.17 -8.55 -13.76
CA SER A 110 -3.50 -8.91 -15.16
C SER A 110 -2.26 -9.12 -16.04
N LEU A 111 -1.10 -8.60 -15.63
CA LEU A 111 0.17 -8.74 -16.35
C LEU A 111 0.99 -9.96 -15.90
N HIS A 112 0.45 -10.80 -15.00
CA HIS A 112 1.14 -11.96 -14.43
C HIS A 112 1.83 -12.83 -15.49
N THR A 113 1.09 -13.31 -16.50
CA THR A 113 1.63 -14.19 -17.56
C THR A 113 2.73 -13.51 -18.37
N LYS A 114 2.56 -12.22 -18.68
CA LYS A 114 3.56 -11.46 -19.44
C LYS A 114 4.86 -11.29 -18.64
N ALA A 115 4.74 -11.02 -17.35
CA ALA A 115 5.88 -10.91 -16.44
C ALA A 115 6.60 -12.25 -16.23
N GLN A 116 5.85 -13.36 -16.12
CA GLN A 116 6.43 -14.70 -16.09
C GLN A 116 7.26 -15.00 -17.33
N ALA A 117 6.72 -14.71 -18.52
CA ALA A 117 7.42 -14.94 -19.78
C ALA A 117 8.71 -14.11 -19.92
N ASN A 118 8.85 -13.02 -19.16
CA ASN A 118 10.03 -12.15 -19.15
C ASN A 118 10.87 -12.29 -17.88
N ASN A 119 10.63 -13.31 -17.05
CA ASN A 119 11.35 -13.52 -15.79
C ASN A 119 11.35 -12.30 -14.85
N VAL A 120 10.22 -11.60 -14.78
CA VAL A 120 10.05 -10.39 -13.96
C VAL A 120 9.13 -10.66 -12.77
N VAL A 121 9.54 -10.23 -11.59
CA VAL A 121 8.67 -10.09 -10.41
C VAL A 121 7.93 -8.75 -10.47
N LEU A 122 6.60 -8.80 -10.35
CA LEU A 122 5.74 -7.65 -10.13
C LEU A 122 5.13 -7.76 -8.73
N MET A 123 5.52 -6.89 -7.82
CA MET A 123 5.07 -6.93 -6.43
C MET A 123 4.65 -5.53 -5.95
N PRO A 124 3.42 -5.11 -6.28
CA PRO A 124 2.86 -3.88 -5.74
C PRO A 124 2.50 -4.01 -4.26
N GLY A 125 2.38 -2.88 -3.57
CA GLY A 125 1.96 -2.84 -2.16
C GLY A 125 3.02 -3.31 -1.17
N VAL A 126 4.29 -2.97 -1.38
CA VAL A 126 5.38 -3.31 -0.42
C VAL A 126 5.44 -2.36 0.79
N GLY A 127 4.38 -1.60 1.05
CA GLY A 127 4.26 -0.66 2.17
C GLY A 127 3.31 -1.15 3.27
N PHE A 128 3.03 -0.26 4.23
CA PHE A 128 2.08 -0.51 5.32
C PHE A 128 0.69 -0.93 4.83
N ASP A 129 0.26 -0.43 3.67
CA ASP A 129 -1.10 -0.66 3.20
C ASP A 129 -1.40 -2.13 2.90
N VAL A 130 -0.39 -2.97 2.66
CA VAL A 130 -0.60 -4.40 2.35
C VAL A 130 0.32 -5.32 3.16
N VAL A 131 1.59 -4.99 3.39
CA VAL A 131 2.52 -5.92 4.06
C VAL A 131 2.00 -6.45 5.41
N PRO A 132 1.62 -5.61 6.39
CA PRO A 132 1.15 -6.11 7.68
C PRO A 132 -0.22 -6.79 7.62
N THR A 133 -1.14 -6.27 6.81
CA THR A 133 -2.52 -6.77 6.67
C THR A 133 -2.59 -8.09 5.92
N ASP A 134 -1.82 -8.24 4.84
CA ASP A 134 -1.70 -9.47 4.06
C ASP A 134 -1.06 -10.57 4.92
N CYS A 135 0.01 -10.26 5.65
CA CYS A 135 0.62 -11.19 6.62
C CYS A 135 -0.39 -11.59 7.71
N LEU A 136 -1.10 -10.64 8.31
CA LEU A 136 -2.13 -10.91 9.33
C LEU A 136 -3.24 -11.82 8.77
N SER A 137 -3.70 -11.57 7.54
CA SER A 137 -4.72 -12.39 6.89
C SER A 137 -4.25 -13.84 6.73
N SER A 138 -2.99 -14.05 6.33
CA SER A 138 -2.41 -15.38 6.14
C SER A 138 -2.14 -16.08 7.47
N GLN A 139 -1.74 -15.36 8.52
CA GLN A 139 -1.62 -15.89 9.88
C GLN A 139 -2.96 -16.42 10.38
N LEU A 140 -4.02 -15.62 10.24
CA LEU A 140 -5.39 -15.99 10.62
C LEU A 140 -5.88 -17.20 9.82
N HIS A 141 -5.76 -17.18 8.50
CA HIS A 141 -6.15 -18.29 7.64
C HIS A 141 -5.38 -19.58 8.00
N SER A 142 -4.10 -19.48 8.37
CA SER A 142 -3.33 -20.66 8.81
C SER A 142 -3.83 -21.28 10.12
N LYS A 143 -4.57 -20.52 10.95
CA LYS A 143 -5.24 -21.02 12.17
C LYS A 143 -6.64 -21.56 11.90
N LEU A 144 -7.30 -21.08 10.85
CA LEU A 144 -8.60 -21.57 10.41
C LEU A 144 -8.63 -21.71 8.87
N PRO A 145 -8.07 -22.80 8.32
CA PRO A 145 -7.96 -22.98 6.87
C PRO A 145 -9.32 -23.09 6.16
N THR A 146 -10.39 -23.39 6.89
CA THR A 146 -11.77 -23.48 6.37
C THR A 146 -12.49 -22.14 6.34
N ALA A 147 -11.83 -21.05 6.75
CA ALA A 147 -12.46 -19.73 6.81
C ALA A 147 -13.04 -19.30 5.46
N THR A 148 -14.30 -18.85 5.49
CA THR A 148 -15.02 -18.34 4.31
C THR A 148 -15.09 -16.81 4.30
N HIS A 149 -14.84 -16.18 5.45
CA HIS A 149 -14.91 -14.73 5.64
C HIS A 149 -13.66 -14.20 6.35
N LEU A 150 -13.21 -13.03 5.89
CA LEU A 150 -12.10 -12.27 6.45
C LEU A 150 -12.56 -10.82 6.70
N GLU A 151 -12.39 -10.37 7.93
CA GLU A 151 -12.48 -8.96 8.29
C GLU A 151 -11.09 -8.48 8.75
N LEU A 152 -10.64 -7.35 8.22
CA LEU A 152 -9.42 -6.68 8.65
C LEU A 152 -9.73 -5.26 9.09
N ALA A 153 -8.99 -4.72 10.04
CA ALA A 153 -9.10 -3.34 10.46
C ALA A 153 -7.77 -2.76 10.88
N PHE A 154 -7.60 -1.44 10.75
CA PHE A 154 -6.47 -0.73 11.33
C PHE A 154 -6.88 0.62 11.92
N GLN A 155 -6.05 1.08 12.86
CA GLN A 155 -6.16 2.39 13.50
C GLN A 155 -4.78 3.05 13.54
N GLY A 156 -4.54 3.97 12.59
CA GLY A 156 -3.36 4.85 12.62
C GLY A 156 -3.53 6.00 13.61
N THR A 157 -2.45 6.44 14.23
CA THR A 157 -2.44 7.54 15.22
C THR A 157 -1.63 8.76 14.77
N SER A 158 -0.89 8.67 13.66
CA SER A 158 0.08 9.67 13.21
C SER A 158 -0.49 10.73 12.24
N GLY A 159 -1.62 10.45 11.59
CA GLY A 159 -2.22 11.27 10.54
C GLY A 159 -1.84 10.79 9.13
N VAL A 160 -2.23 11.55 8.10
CA VAL A 160 -2.00 11.17 6.68
C VAL A 160 -1.14 12.21 5.95
N SER A 161 -0.34 11.75 4.99
CA SER A 161 0.44 12.59 4.08
C SER A 161 -0.43 13.33 3.07
N ARG A 162 0.12 14.38 2.46
CA ARG A 162 -0.48 15.07 1.29
C ARG A 162 -0.89 14.09 0.19
N GLY A 163 0.02 13.17 -0.13
CA GLY A 163 -0.20 12.19 -1.21
C GLY A 163 -1.36 11.26 -0.91
N THR A 164 -1.43 10.74 0.33
CA THR A 164 -2.54 9.90 0.79
C THR A 164 -3.86 10.67 0.78
N ALA A 165 -3.89 11.90 1.29
CA ALA A 165 -5.09 12.73 1.29
C ALA A 165 -5.61 13.03 -0.12
N LEU A 166 -4.73 13.37 -1.06
CA LEU A 166 -5.10 13.59 -2.47
C LEU A 166 -5.63 12.30 -3.13
N SER A 167 -5.05 11.15 -2.81
CA SER A 167 -5.49 9.85 -3.33
C SER A 167 -6.87 9.48 -2.79
N MET A 168 -7.10 9.64 -1.48
CA MET A 168 -8.42 9.46 -0.85
C MET A 168 -9.47 10.40 -1.47
N ALA A 169 -9.14 11.68 -1.65
CA ALA A 169 -10.05 12.66 -2.27
C ALA A 169 -10.42 12.27 -3.71
N ARG A 170 -9.45 11.77 -4.49
CA ARG A 170 -9.69 11.31 -5.86
C ARG A 170 -10.61 10.10 -5.88
N ARG A 171 -10.47 9.15 -4.95
CA ARG A 171 -11.29 7.92 -4.89
C ARG A 171 -12.64 8.14 -4.18
N TYR A 172 -12.86 9.30 -3.58
CA TYR A 172 -14.07 9.58 -2.83
C TYR A 172 -15.37 9.43 -3.65
N HIS A 173 -15.30 9.57 -4.98
CA HIS A 173 -16.45 9.39 -5.86
C HIS A 173 -16.70 7.93 -6.28
N THR A 174 -15.72 7.03 -6.13
CA THR A 174 -15.83 5.63 -6.57
C THR A 174 -16.60 4.76 -5.57
N GLY A 175 -16.81 5.25 -4.34
CA GLY A 175 -17.54 4.50 -3.31
C GLY A 175 -16.62 3.64 -2.44
N GLY A 176 -17.22 2.71 -1.70
CA GLY A 176 -16.52 1.62 -1.04
C GLY A 176 -16.38 0.40 -1.95
N THR A 177 -15.62 -0.58 -1.50
CA THR A 177 -15.43 -1.84 -2.22
C THR A 177 -15.22 -2.95 -1.20
N ILE A 178 -15.88 -4.09 -1.43
CA ILE A 178 -15.72 -5.33 -0.65
C ILE A 178 -15.49 -6.50 -1.61
N ARG A 179 -15.08 -7.65 -1.08
CA ARG A 179 -15.12 -8.92 -1.81
C ARG A 179 -16.28 -9.75 -1.28
N GLU A 180 -17.11 -10.25 -2.18
CA GLU A 180 -18.28 -11.08 -1.84
C GLU A 180 -18.35 -12.21 -2.87
N ASN A 181 -18.41 -13.46 -2.40
CA ASN A 181 -18.44 -14.66 -3.24
C ASN A 181 -17.34 -14.66 -4.32
N GLY A 182 -16.11 -14.33 -3.90
CA GLY A 182 -14.91 -14.33 -4.74
C GLY A 182 -14.77 -13.12 -5.67
N LYS A 183 -15.78 -12.25 -5.74
CA LYS A 183 -15.84 -11.11 -6.69
C LYS A 183 -15.73 -9.77 -5.98
N MET A 184 -15.09 -8.82 -6.64
CA MET A 184 -15.06 -7.42 -6.22
C MET A 184 -16.44 -6.80 -6.39
N LYS A 185 -16.99 -6.22 -5.32
CA LYS A 185 -18.32 -5.60 -5.30
C LYS A 185 -18.21 -4.13 -4.88
N SER A 186 -18.67 -3.23 -5.76
CA SER A 186 -18.80 -1.82 -5.42
C SER A 186 -19.95 -1.62 -4.44
N VAL A 187 -19.68 -0.88 -3.37
CA VAL A 187 -20.65 -0.56 -2.32
C VAL A 187 -20.61 0.94 -2.02
N PRO A 188 -21.60 1.51 -1.32
CA PRO A 188 -21.51 2.88 -0.84
C PRO A 188 -20.30 3.12 0.09
N LEU A 189 -19.86 4.38 0.21
CA LEU A 189 -18.89 4.75 1.26
C LEU A 189 -19.47 4.47 2.64
N ALA A 190 -18.64 3.98 3.57
CA ALA A 190 -19.07 3.54 4.90
C ALA A 190 -20.29 2.61 4.80
N TYR A 191 -20.17 1.58 3.94
CA TYR A 191 -21.22 0.60 3.69
C TYR A 191 -21.67 -0.09 4.97
N GLU A 192 -20.70 -0.49 5.79
CA GLU A 192 -20.92 -1.00 7.14
C GLU A 192 -20.07 -0.22 8.14
N ASP A 193 -20.58 -0.13 9.37
CA ASP A 193 -19.88 0.36 10.53
C ASP A 193 -20.02 -0.61 11.69
N LYS A 194 -18.98 -0.71 12.51
CA LYS A 194 -18.94 -1.59 13.68
C LYS A 194 -17.96 -1.06 14.71
N ILE A 195 -18.14 -1.45 15.97
CA ILE A 195 -17.16 -1.22 17.02
C ILE A 195 -16.15 -2.37 16.97
N ILE A 196 -14.86 -2.04 16.90
CA ILE A 196 -13.76 -2.99 16.91
C ILE A 196 -12.89 -2.71 18.12
N ASP A 197 -12.66 -3.75 18.92
CA ASP A 197 -11.71 -3.74 20.01
C ASP A 197 -10.30 -4.07 19.49
N PHE A 198 -9.42 -3.06 19.51
CA PHE A 198 -7.99 -3.19 19.20
C PHE A 198 -7.14 -3.53 20.45
N GLY A 199 -7.77 -4.03 21.51
CA GLY A 199 -7.15 -4.52 22.74
C GLY A 199 -6.92 -3.40 23.74
N GLU A 200 -6.37 -2.28 23.30
CA GLU A 200 -6.21 -1.10 24.16
C GLU A 200 -7.49 -0.27 24.24
N LYS A 201 -8.19 -0.10 23.12
CA LYS A 201 -9.39 0.71 23.03
C LYS A 201 -10.30 0.24 21.90
N GLU A 202 -11.59 0.31 22.18
CA GLU A 202 -12.63 0.19 21.17
C GLU A 202 -12.67 1.41 20.24
N ARG A 203 -12.96 1.15 18.97
CA ARG A 203 -13.07 2.18 17.94
C ARG A 203 -14.28 1.92 17.06
N LEU A 204 -15.01 2.99 16.78
CA LEU A 204 -15.97 3.00 15.68
C LEU A 204 -15.20 2.91 14.37
N CYS A 205 -15.47 1.86 13.61
CA CYS A 205 -14.81 1.57 12.36
C CYS A 205 -15.81 1.52 11.20
N ILE A 206 -15.36 1.87 10.00
CA ILE A 206 -16.16 1.84 8.77
C ILE A 206 -15.44 1.06 7.68
N THR A 207 -16.19 0.41 6.80
CA THR A 207 -15.62 -0.25 5.61
C THR A 207 -14.97 0.75 4.65
N ILE A 208 -13.83 0.38 4.10
CA ILE A 208 -13.05 1.18 3.12
C ILE A 208 -12.62 0.34 1.91
N PRO A 209 -12.45 0.96 0.73
CA PRO A 209 -11.96 0.29 -0.48
C PRO A 209 -10.43 0.11 -0.43
N TRP A 210 -9.96 -0.67 0.55
CA TRP A 210 -8.54 -0.90 0.83
C TRP A 210 -7.92 -2.00 -0.05
N GLY A 211 -6.60 -1.97 -0.23
CA GLY A 211 -5.86 -2.92 -1.05
C GLY A 211 -6.13 -4.39 -0.72
N ASP A 212 -6.23 -4.73 0.58
CA ASP A 212 -6.47 -6.12 1.02
C ASP A 212 -7.80 -6.72 0.63
N VAL A 213 -8.79 -5.92 0.22
CA VAL A 213 -9.99 -6.46 -0.43
C VAL A 213 -9.62 -7.25 -1.69
N PHE A 214 -8.52 -6.85 -2.36
CA PHE A 214 -7.94 -7.54 -3.49
C PHE A 214 -6.83 -8.53 -3.07
N THR A 215 -5.79 -8.06 -2.37
CA THR A 215 -4.55 -8.85 -2.17
C THR A 215 -4.75 -10.05 -1.26
N ALA A 216 -5.56 -9.95 -0.19
CA ALA A 216 -5.74 -11.05 0.74
C ALA A 216 -6.41 -12.29 0.09
N PHE A 217 -7.21 -12.10 -0.97
CA PHE A 217 -7.75 -13.23 -1.75
C PHE A 217 -6.62 -14.04 -2.41
N HIS A 218 -5.61 -13.38 -2.97
CA HIS A 218 -4.46 -14.06 -3.57
C HIS A 218 -3.67 -14.88 -2.53
N SER A 219 -3.56 -14.37 -1.31
CA SER A 219 -2.78 -15.01 -0.24
C SER A 219 -3.55 -16.08 0.55
N THR A 220 -4.90 -16.03 0.58
CA THR A 220 -5.73 -16.87 1.46
C THR A 220 -6.84 -17.65 0.77
N GLN A 221 -7.21 -17.29 -0.47
CA GLN A 221 -8.39 -17.81 -1.18
C GLN A 221 -9.74 -17.58 -0.48
N ILE A 222 -9.78 -16.74 0.57
CA ILE A 222 -11.03 -16.40 1.28
C ILE A 222 -11.91 -15.53 0.38
N GLU A 223 -13.12 -15.99 0.09
CA GLU A 223 -14.00 -15.39 -0.90
C GLU A 223 -14.72 -14.11 -0.44
N ASN A 224 -14.87 -13.92 0.86
CA ASN A 224 -15.60 -12.79 1.44
C ASN A 224 -14.67 -11.93 2.29
N ILE A 225 -14.37 -10.71 1.85
CA ILE A 225 -13.35 -9.85 2.47
C ILE A 225 -13.89 -8.43 2.67
N LYS A 226 -13.77 -7.94 3.90
CA LYS A 226 -14.08 -6.55 4.27
C LYS A 226 -12.92 -5.95 5.05
N VAL A 227 -12.59 -4.71 4.73
CA VAL A 227 -11.52 -3.97 5.42
C VAL A 227 -12.11 -2.72 6.04
N TYR A 228 -11.75 -2.44 7.29
CA TYR A 228 -12.26 -1.35 8.09
C TYR A 228 -11.15 -0.39 8.53
N THR A 229 -11.51 0.87 8.79
CA THR A 229 -10.63 1.83 9.47
C THR A 229 -11.40 2.53 10.57
N GLY A 230 -10.72 2.84 11.67
CA GLY A 230 -11.30 3.66 12.74
C GLY A 230 -11.58 5.10 12.31
N VAL A 231 -12.71 5.65 12.74
CA VAL A 231 -13.17 7.00 12.44
C VAL A 231 -13.87 7.63 13.64
N SER A 232 -13.95 8.96 13.65
CA SER A 232 -14.80 9.67 14.60
C SER A 232 -16.28 9.59 14.20
N GLU A 233 -17.20 9.73 15.15
CA GLU A 233 -18.63 9.83 14.86
C GLU A 233 -18.97 10.99 13.90
N LYS A 234 -18.26 12.12 14.03
CA LYS A 234 -18.42 13.29 13.17
C LYS A 234 -18.10 12.93 11.71
N THR A 235 -17.03 12.15 11.51
CA THR A 235 -16.62 11.64 10.20
C THR A 235 -17.65 10.67 9.61
N LEU A 236 -18.19 9.75 10.41
CA LEU A 236 -19.26 8.85 9.94
C LEU A 236 -20.52 9.62 9.53
N LYS A 237 -20.96 10.58 10.36
CA LYS A 237 -22.13 11.43 10.07
C LYS A 237 -21.92 12.23 8.78
N SER A 238 -20.73 12.83 8.58
CA SER A 238 -20.43 13.60 7.36
C SER A 238 -20.40 12.71 6.11
N LEU A 239 -19.83 11.50 6.20
CA LEU A 239 -19.83 10.52 5.11
C LEU A 239 -21.25 10.09 4.71
N ARG A 240 -22.14 9.86 5.69
CA ARG A 240 -23.55 9.50 5.45
C ARG A 240 -24.34 10.64 4.81
N ILE A 241 -24.09 11.89 5.21
CA ILE A 241 -24.68 13.08 4.57
C ILE A 241 -24.16 13.18 3.13
N TYR A 242 -22.85 13.08 2.94
CA TYR A 242 -22.22 13.11 1.63
C TYR A 242 -22.82 12.06 0.67
N ARG A 243 -23.06 10.84 1.15
CA ARG A 243 -23.69 9.77 0.37
C ARG A 243 -24.99 10.22 -0.29
N LYS A 244 -25.79 11.03 0.40
CA LYS A 244 -27.07 11.57 -0.11
C LYS A 244 -26.86 12.65 -1.19
N PHE A 245 -25.76 13.40 -1.13
CA PHE A 245 -25.48 14.55 -2.00
C PHE A 245 -24.28 14.32 -2.94
N LYS A 246 -23.96 13.06 -3.26
CA LYS A 246 -22.77 12.64 -4.02
C LYS A 246 -22.59 13.38 -5.36
N PHE A 247 -23.68 13.80 -6.00
CA PHE A 247 -23.64 14.47 -7.31
C PHE A 247 -23.00 15.87 -7.25
N LEU A 248 -23.20 16.63 -6.16
CA LEU A 248 -22.67 17.99 -6.01
C LEU A 248 -21.15 18.03 -5.86
N ALA A 249 -20.57 16.99 -5.29
CA ALA A 249 -19.14 16.92 -4.99
C ALA A 249 -18.25 16.46 -6.16
N LYS A 250 -18.86 16.05 -7.27
CA LYS A 250 -18.14 15.70 -8.50
C LYS A 250 -17.82 16.93 -9.37
N THR A 251 -18.28 18.11 -8.99
CA THR A 251 -18.01 19.33 -9.77
C THR A 251 -16.52 19.64 -9.80
N SER A 252 -16.03 20.09 -10.96
CA SER A 252 -14.63 20.48 -11.16
C SER A 252 -14.16 21.52 -10.14
N LEU A 253 -15.04 22.45 -9.78
CA LEU A 253 -14.80 23.48 -8.78
C LEU A 253 -14.63 22.89 -7.37
N ALA A 254 -15.50 21.96 -6.95
CA ALA A 254 -15.38 21.31 -5.64
C ALA A 254 -14.08 20.49 -5.53
N GLN A 255 -13.74 19.74 -6.58
CA GLN A 255 -12.50 18.97 -6.64
C GLN A 255 -11.26 19.86 -6.64
N TRP A 256 -11.30 21.00 -7.33
CA TRP A 256 -10.22 21.99 -7.33
C TRP A 256 -10.02 22.60 -5.93
N SER A 257 -11.10 23.05 -5.28
CA SER A 257 -11.07 23.62 -3.93
C SER A 257 -10.54 22.63 -2.90
N LEU A 258 -11.02 21.37 -2.94
CA LEU A 258 -10.54 20.31 -2.04
C LEU A 258 -9.03 20.05 -2.23
N LYS A 259 -8.55 19.98 -3.48
CA LYS A 259 -7.12 19.83 -3.78
C LYS A 259 -6.30 21.01 -3.26
N LYS A 260 -6.82 22.25 -3.38
CA LYS A 260 -6.14 23.46 -2.89
C LYS A 260 -5.99 23.44 -1.37
N ILE A 261 -7.05 23.05 -0.65
CA ILE A 261 -7.04 22.92 0.82
C ILE A 261 -6.06 21.83 1.27
N ILE A 262 -6.09 20.65 0.64
CA ILE A 262 -5.17 19.56 0.98
C ILE A 262 -3.72 19.98 0.80
N LYS A 263 -3.40 20.66 -0.31
CA LYS A 263 -2.04 21.13 -0.59
C LYS A 263 -1.55 22.17 0.42
N SER A 264 -2.43 22.98 1.00
CA SER A 264 -2.04 24.04 1.92
C SER A 264 -2.05 23.65 3.39
N LYS A 265 -2.87 22.66 3.79
CA LYS A 265 -3.12 22.35 5.22
C LYS A 265 -2.57 21.02 5.72
N ILE A 266 -2.23 20.10 4.82
CA ILE A 266 -1.75 18.77 5.17
C ILE A 266 -0.31 18.72 4.75
N ASP A 267 0.63 18.31 5.60
CA ASP A 267 2.03 18.11 5.23
C ASP A 267 2.42 16.63 5.34
N GLY A 268 1.79 15.93 6.29
CA GLY A 268 2.07 14.56 6.69
C GLY A 268 2.49 14.50 8.16
N PRO A 269 2.64 13.30 8.72
CA PRO A 269 3.11 13.15 10.09
C PRO A 269 4.48 13.81 10.33
N SER A 270 4.71 14.36 11.52
CA SER A 270 6.02 14.91 11.91
C SER A 270 7.01 13.78 12.22
N ALA A 271 8.32 14.09 12.22
CA ALA A 271 9.35 13.10 12.58
C ALA A 271 9.12 12.49 13.97
N ILE A 272 8.69 13.31 14.93
CA ILE A 272 8.34 12.85 16.29
C ILE A 272 7.20 11.84 16.23
N LYS A 273 6.09 12.17 15.54
CA LYS A 273 4.96 11.23 15.40
C LYS A 273 5.38 9.92 14.72
N ARG A 274 6.23 9.98 13.69
CA ARG A 274 6.75 8.78 13.04
C ARG A 274 7.62 7.92 13.97
N ALA A 275 8.36 8.54 14.88
CA ALA A 275 9.23 7.83 15.81
C ALA A 275 8.50 7.25 17.03
N THR A 276 7.38 7.86 17.45
CA THR A 276 6.70 7.51 18.72
C THR A 276 5.35 6.85 18.54
N CYS A 277 4.64 7.10 17.44
CA CYS A 277 3.33 6.48 17.20
C CYS A 277 3.47 5.00 16.85
N ILE A 278 2.45 4.25 17.21
CA ILE A 278 2.25 2.86 16.81
C ILE A 278 0.94 2.75 16.03
N THR A 279 0.84 1.70 15.22
CA THR A 279 -0.37 1.37 14.48
C THR A 279 -0.88 0.03 14.93
N HIS A 280 -2.16 -0.02 15.29
CA HIS A 280 -2.84 -1.25 15.68
C HIS A 280 -3.64 -1.77 14.49
N LEU A 281 -3.52 -3.07 14.25
CA LEU A 281 -4.31 -3.81 13.29
C LEU A 281 -5.06 -4.91 14.03
N TRP A 282 -6.22 -5.23 13.50
CA TRP A 282 -7.10 -6.28 14.00
C TRP A 282 -7.56 -7.10 12.80
N GLY A 283 -7.70 -8.41 12.98
CA GLY A 283 -8.27 -9.25 11.96
C GLY A 283 -9.05 -10.41 12.56
N LYS A 284 -10.10 -10.80 11.85
CA LYS A 284 -10.94 -11.95 12.20
C LYS A 284 -11.22 -12.77 10.96
N VAL A 285 -11.03 -14.07 11.07
CA VAL A 285 -11.51 -15.05 10.09
C VAL A 285 -12.66 -15.82 10.70
N THR A 286 -13.66 -16.15 9.88
CA THR A 286 -14.83 -16.93 10.29
C THR A 286 -15.11 -18.01 9.24
N ASP A 287 -15.37 -19.22 9.71
CA ASP A 287 -15.98 -20.29 8.93
C ASP A 287 -17.48 -20.26 9.23
N THR A 288 -18.28 -19.83 8.25
CA THR A 288 -19.73 -19.72 8.40
C THR A 288 -20.47 -21.05 8.43
N THR A 289 -19.84 -22.14 7.99
CA THR A 289 -20.43 -23.47 8.01
C THR A 289 -20.31 -24.10 9.40
N THR A 290 -19.18 -23.90 10.07
CA THR A 290 -18.95 -24.42 11.43
C THR A 290 -19.25 -23.41 12.54
N GLY A 291 -19.32 -22.12 12.20
CA GLY A 291 -19.43 -21.01 13.16
C GLY A 291 -18.11 -20.69 13.88
N GLN A 292 -17.02 -21.40 13.57
CA GLN A 292 -15.72 -21.14 14.19
C GLN A 292 -15.15 -19.80 13.72
N SER A 293 -14.44 -19.12 14.61
CA SER A 293 -13.72 -17.90 14.26
C SER A 293 -12.41 -17.77 15.01
N VAL A 294 -11.43 -17.14 14.38
CA VAL A 294 -10.14 -16.81 14.98
C VAL A 294 -9.92 -15.32 14.83
N THR A 295 -9.47 -14.68 15.90
CA THR A 295 -9.21 -13.24 15.93
C THR A 295 -7.77 -13.00 16.37
N ALA A 296 -7.12 -12.01 15.77
CA ALA A 296 -5.77 -11.62 16.13
C ALA A 296 -5.58 -10.11 16.01
N GLU A 297 -4.62 -9.60 16.77
CA GLU A 297 -4.16 -8.22 16.77
C GLU A 297 -2.70 -8.17 16.38
N LEU A 298 -2.34 -7.16 15.59
CA LEU A 298 -0.98 -6.90 15.18
C LEU A 298 -0.64 -5.45 15.51
N THR A 299 0.34 -5.24 16.36
CA THR A 299 0.91 -3.92 16.64
C THR A 299 2.15 -3.75 15.79
N THR A 300 2.28 -2.60 15.14
CA THR A 300 3.42 -2.25 14.28
C THR A 300 3.92 -0.85 14.60
N PRO A 301 5.13 -0.47 14.16
CA PRO A 301 5.54 0.92 14.12
C PRO A 301 4.56 1.81 13.33
N GLU A 302 4.79 3.12 13.38
CA GLU A 302 4.04 4.08 12.60
C GLU A 302 4.03 3.72 11.10
N SER A 303 2.89 3.94 10.41
CA SER A 303 2.65 3.42 9.07
C SER A 303 3.61 3.92 7.99
N TYR A 304 4.03 5.20 7.99
CA TYR A 304 5.03 5.68 7.03
C TYR A 304 6.44 5.19 7.37
N HIS A 305 6.76 5.08 8.66
CA HIS A 305 8.02 4.46 9.08
C HIS A 305 8.08 3.00 8.63
N LEU A 306 7.05 2.21 8.94
CA LEU A 306 6.96 0.80 8.51
C LEU A 306 7.02 0.68 6.99
N THR A 307 6.33 1.56 6.25
CA THR A 307 6.40 1.57 4.78
C THR A 307 7.83 1.73 4.27
N ALA A 308 8.64 2.59 4.91
CA ALA A 308 10.04 2.73 4.52
C ALA A 308 10.86 1.46 4.79
N LEU A 309 10.65 0.85 5.97
CA LEU A 309 11.31 -0.41 6.34
C LEU A 309 10.96 -1.53 5.35
N THR A 310 9.66 -1.76 5.12
CA THR A 310 9.18 -2.87 4.31
C THR A 310 9.48 -2.68 2.83
N ALA A 311 9.48 -1.45 2.30
CA ALA A 311 9.78 -1.21 0.90
C ALA A 311 11.25 -1.51 0.56
N ILE A 312 12.18 -1.11 1.44
CA ILE A 312 13.61 -1.40 1.26
C ILE A 312 13.92 -2.86 1.52
N GLU A 313 13.38 -3.46 2.58
CA GLU A 313 13.58 -4.89 2.84
C GLU A 313 13.03 -5.75 1.70
N SER A 314 11.85 -5.42 1.17
CA SER A 314 11.29 -6.09 -0.01
C SER A 314 12.20 -5.96 -1.22
N THR A 315 12.74 -4.77 -1.46
CA THR A 315 13.69 -4.51 -2.54
C THR A 315 14.94 -5.38 -2.40
N ILE A 316 15.55 -5.41 -1.21
CA ILE A 316 16.73 -6.24 -0.91
C ILE A 316 16.42 -7.72 -1.14
N ARG A 317 15.27 -8.20 -0.66
CA ARG A 317 14.87 -9.61 -0.83
C ARG A 317 14.70 -10.00 -2.28
N ILE A 318 14.07 -9.17 -3.10
CA ILE A 318 13.92 -9.42 -4.53
C ILE A 318 15.29 -9.43 -5.22
N LEU A 319 16.15 -8.45 -4.97
CA LEU A 319 17.50 -8.41 -5.55
C LEU A 319 18.35 -9.62 -5.14
N LYS A 320 18.15 -10.15 -3.93
CA LYS A 320 18.81 -11.37 -3.44
C LYS A 320 18.13 -12.67 -3.90
N GLY A 321 17.16 -12.62 -4.79
CA GLY A 321 16.47 -13.80 -5.34
C GLY A 321 15.63 -14.56 -4.30
N LYS A 322 15.13 -13.90 -3.26
CA LYS A 322 14.29 -14.54 -2.23
C LYS A 322 12.88 -14.85 -2.70
N CYS A 323 12.39 -14.20 -3.76
CA CYS A 323 11.16 -14.61 -4.44
C CYS A 323 11.52 -15.66 -5.48
N THR A 324 10.99 -16.87 -5.31
CA THR A 324 11.38 -18.05 -6.12
C THR A 324 10.62 -18.16 -7.44
N LYS A 325 9.61 -17.33 -7.66
CA LYS A 325 8.75 -17.35 -8.85
C LYS A 325 8.69 -15.95 -9.47
N ASN A 326 8.53 -15.93 -10.78
CA ASN A 326 8.26 -14.71 -11.55
C ASN A 326 6.75 -14.50 -11.71
N GLY A 327 6.37 -13.29 -12.12
CA GLY A 327 4.99 -12.88 -12.27
C GLY A 327 4.52 -11.95 -11.15
N TYR A 328 3.20 -11.84 -11.03
CA TYR A 328 2.55 -11.11 -9.94
C TYR A 328 2.68 -11.82 -8.59
N HIS A 329 3.05 -11.06 -7.56
CA HIS A 329 3.11 -11.49 -6.17
C HIS A 329 2.54 -10.44 -5.21
N THR A 330 1.87 -10.90 -4.16
CA THR A 330 1.70 -10.15 -2.90
C THR A 330 2.91 -10.36 -1.99
N PRO A 331 3.13 -9.51 -0.97
CA PRO A 331 4.21 -9.73 0.01
C PRO A 331 4.21 -11.13 0.63
N VAL A 332 3.04 -11.69 0.98
CA VAL A 332 2.97 -13.05 1.54
C VAL A 332 3.30 -14.12 0.51
N THR A 333 2.80 -14.01 -0.72
CA THR A 333 3.13 -15.02 -1.76
C THR A 333 4.60 -14.98 -2.18
N ALA A 334 5.31 -13.86 -1.95
CA ALA A 334 6.73 -13.74 -2.21
C ALA A 334 7.60 -14.16 -1.02
N PHE A 335 7.24 -13.80 0.21
CA PHE A 335 8.12 -13.89 1.39
C PHE A 335 7.58 -14.72 2.55
N GLY A 336 6.33 -15.18 2.47
CA GLY A 336 5.65 -15.95 3.50
C GLY A 336 4.93 -15.11 4.56
N LYS A 337 4.05 -15.77 5.32
CA LYS A 337 3.16 -15.15 6.33
C LYS A 337 3.88 -14.52 7.53
N ASP A 338 5.12 -14.93 7.78
CA ASP A 338 5.94 -14.43 8.90
C ASP A 338 6.76 -13.20 8.52
N TYR A 339 6.66 -12.72 7.27
CA TYR A 339 7.47 -11.59 6.79
C TYR A 339 7.36 -10.35 7.67
N ILE A 340 6.15 -9.96 8.07
CA ILE A 340 5.97 -8.79 8.94
C ILE A 340 6.62 -8.95 10.32
N LEU A 341 6.78 -10.19 10.80
CA LEU A 341 7.35 -10.49 12.12
C LEU A 341 8.88 -10.34 12.13
N THR A 342 9.51 -10.12 10.98
CA THR A 342 10.97 -9.86 10.91
C THR A 342 11.33 -8.40 11.22
N PHE A 343 10.35 -7.53 11.44
CA PHE A 343 10.58 -6.12 11.73
C PHE A 343 10.48 -5.83 13.22
N ASP A 344 11.38 -4.98 13.71
CA ASP A 344 11.41 -4.57 15.11
C ASP A 344 10.10 -3.91 15.54
N LYS A 345 9.74 -4.12 16.82
CA LYS A 345 8.52 -3.58 17.46
C LYS A 345 7.21 -4.02 16.77
N VAL A 346 7.24 -5.08 15.97
CA VAL A 346 6.06 -5.79 15.52
C VAL A 346 5.68 -6.85 16.56
N LYS A 347 4.39 -6.93 16.92
CA LYS A 347 3.85 -7.93 17.85
C LYS A 347 2.53 -8.47 17.36
N LEU A 348 2.42 -9.79 17.22
CA LEU A 348 1.18 -10.50 16.84
C LEU A 348 0.63 -11.24 18.07
N CYS A 349 -0.64 -11.02 18.37
CA CYS A 349 -1.35 -11.65 19.48
C CYS A 349 -2.68 -12.24 19.00
N PHE A 350 -2.89 -13.54 19.19
CA PHE A 350 -4.19 -14.16 18.96
C PHE A 350 -5.09 -13.95 20.18
N LYS A 351 -6.36 -13.56 19.97
CA LYS A 351 -7.34 -13.49 21.05
C LYS A 351 -7.75 -14.92 21.45
N LYS A 352 -7.87 -15.14 22.76
CA LYS A 352 -8.33 -16.41 23.34
C LYS A 352 -9.82 -16.60 23.16
#